data_AF-A0A1G3QBX1-F1
#
_entry.id   AF-A0A1G3QBX1-F1
#
_cell.length_a   1.000
_cell.length_b   1.000
_cell.length_c   1.000
_cell.angle_alpha   90.00
_cell.angle_beta   90.00
_cell.angle_gamma   90.00
#
_symmetry.space_group_name_H-M   'P 1'
#
loop_
_entity.id
_entity.type
_entity.pdbx_description
1 polymer ?
#
loop_
_entity_poly.entity_id
_entity_poly.type
_entity_poly.pdbx_seq_one_letter_code
_entity_poly.pdbx_strand_id
1 'polypeptide(L)'
;MKHTNWIFLFLIVIMQSFAAEITADTPSDSDLFNECDARCGSLTGEGRYRCIKMCINSKKKNAPPSGSRKSSRFDECEDICSSYTGLEQIKCIRMCLDEKRNRETIKKNAIKKDVIDPCEMRCGVLTGTLKDKCLMRCRNQGVDEYKDPQGYKQSGQ
;
A
#
# COMPACT_ATOMS: atom_id res chain seq x y z
N MET A 1 9.56 -13.07 -58.03
CA MET A 1 10.34 -12.82 -56.82
C MET A 1 10.38 -11.31 -56.51
N LYS A 2 9.28 -10.72 -55.99
CA LYS A 2 9.19 -9.28 -55.64
C LYS A 2 8.46 -9.00 -54.31
N HIS A 3 7.90 -10.01 -53.64
CA HIS A 3 7.08 -9.84 -52.43
C HIS A 3 7.84 -9.90 -51.10
N THR A 4 9.08 -10.40 -51.08
CA THR A 4 9.88 -10.55 -49.85
C THR A 4 10.46 -9.23 -49.34
N ASN A 5 10.62 -8.22 -50.20
CA ASN A 5 11.20 -6.93 -49.82
C ASN A 5 10.22 -6.03 -49.05
N TRP A 6 8.91 -6.19 -49.28
CA TRP A 6 7.90 -5.35 -48.64
C TRP A 6 7.62 -5.78 -47.19
N ILE A 7 7.72 -7.09 -46.91
CA ILE A 7 7.57 -7.67 -45.58
C ILE A 7 8.72 -7.23 -44.65
N PHE A 8 9.94 -7.14 -45.18
CA PHE A 8 11.10 -6.66 -44.40
C PHE A 8 11.00 -5.18 -44.03
N LEU A 9 10.48 -4.33 -44.92
CA LEU A 9 10.25 -2.93 -44.60
C LEU A 9 9.12 -2.74 -43.56
N PHE A 10 8.09 -3.59 -43.61
CA PHE A 10 7.00 -3.55 -42.63
C PHE A 10 7.46 -3.96 -41.22
N LEU A 11 8.38 -4.93 -41.12
CA LEU A 11 8.95 -5.35 -39.83
C LEU A 11 9.87 -4.29 -39.20
N ILE A 12 10.58 -3.50 -40.00
CA ILE A 12 11.44 -2.41 -39.50
C ILE A 12 10.61 -1.26 -38.93
N VAL A 13 9.43 -0.97 -39.49
CA VAL A 13 8.53 0.10 -38.99
C VAL A 13 7.87 -0.30 -37.66
N ILE A 14 7.52 -1.57 -37.47
CA ILE A 14 6.91 -2.05 -36.21
C ILE A 14 7.92 -2.04 -35.04
N MET A 15 9.22 -2.21 -35.32
CA MET A 15 10.27 -2.19 -34.29
C MET A 15 10.64 -0.79 -33.77
N GLN A 16 10.20 0.30 -34.41
CA GLN A 16 10.49 1.67 -33.95
C GLN A 16 9.41 2.27 -33.03
N SER A 17 8.32 1.54 -32.77
CA SER A 17 7.18 2.05 -31.98
C SER A 17 7.25 1.80 -30.47
N PHE A 18 8.33 1.18 -29.96
CA PHE A 18 8.51 0.90 -28.53
C PHE A 18 9.77 1.56 -27.98
N ALA A 19 9.88 2.88 -28.15
CA ALA A 19 10.83 3.71 -27.41
C ALA A 19 10.16 5.02 -26.99
N ALA A 20 8.96 4.90 -26.42
CA ALA A 20 8.44 5.91 -25.51
C ALA A 20 8.50 5.30 -24.11
N GLU A 21 9.73 5.13 -23.60
CA GLU A 21 9.92 5.08 -22.16
C GLU A 21 9.40 6.40 -21.62
N ILE A 22 8.27 6.34 -20.93
CA ILE A 22 7.84 7.37 -20.01
C ILE A 22 8.93 7.42 -18.95
N THR A 23 9.95 8.26 -19.17
CA THR A 23 10.75 8.79 -18.09
C THR A 23 9.76 9.59 -17.24
N ALA A 24 9.21 8.91 -16.24
CA ALA A 24 8.73 9.59 -15.06
C ALA A 24 9.96 10.30 -14.49
N ASP A 25 10.19 11.53 -14.95
CA ASP A 25 11.16 12.47 -14.39
C ASP A 25 10.71 12.75 -12.96
N THR A 26 11.03 11.84 -12.05
CA THR A 26 11.18 12.19 -10.65
C THR A 26 12.36 13.14 -10.63
N PRO A 27 12.17 14.45 -10.34
CA PRO A 27 13.29 15.36 -10.27
C PRO A 27 14.23 14.81 -9.21
N SER A 28 15.47 14.53 -9.62
CA SER A 28 16.47 14.04 -8.68
C SER A 28 16.64 15.08 -7.57
N ASP A 29 17.09 14.68 -6.38
CA ASP A 29 17.31 15.63 -5.29
C ASP A 29 18.29 16.77 -5.70
N SER A 30 19.17 16.51 -6.68
CA SER A 30 20.02 17.51 -7.33
C SER A 30 19.24 18.53 -8.18
N ASP A 31 18.21 18.11 -8.91
CA ASP A 31 17.41 19.02 -9.76
C ASP A 31 16.54 19.95 -8.92
N LEU A 32 15.96 19.41 -7.85
CA LEU A 32 15.20 20.21 -6.87
C LEU A 32 16.09 21.24 -6.19
N PHE A 33 17.33 20.86 -5.86
CA PHE A 33 18.29 21.78 -5.26
C PHE A 33 18.66 22.90 -6.24
N ASN A 34 19.02 22.58 -7.48
CA ASN A 34 19.43 23.56 -8.50
C ASN A 34 18.30 24.56 -8.81
N GLU A 35 17.05 24.09 -8.91
CA GLU A 35 15.91 24.98 -9.13
C GLU A 35 15.66 25.90 -7.93
N CYS A 36 15.73 25.35 -6.71
CA CYS A 36 15.55 26.15 -5.50
C CYS A 36 16.71 27.13 -5.28
N ASP A 37 17.93 26.75 -5.64
CA ASP A 37 19.10 27.63 -5.56
C ASP A 37 18.98 28.81 -6.52
N ALA A 38 18.54 28.56 -7.76
CA ALA A 38 18.26 29.62 -8.74
C ALA A 38 17.20 30.62 -8.25
N ARG A 39 16.12 30.13 -7.60
CA ARG A 39 15.06 30.98 -7.03
C ARG A 39 15.52 31.78 -5.81
N CYS A 40 16.42 31.22 -5.02
CA CYS A 40 16.92 31.84 -3.79
C CYS A 40 18.23 32.62 -3.99
N GLY A 41 18.73 32.72 -5.23
CA GLY A 41 20.01 33.35 -5.55
C GLY A 41 20.11 34.85 -5.25
N SER A 42 18.98 35.53 -5.08
CA SER A 42 18.92 36.94 -4.64
C SER A 42 19.20 37.15 -3.16
N LEU A 43 19.19 36.08 -2.37
CA LEU A 43 19.48 36.10 -0.93
C LEU A 43 20.94 35.66 -0.69
N THR A 44 21.53 36.15 0.40
CA THR A 44 22.89 35.76 0.82
C THR A 44 22.89 35.22 2.25
N GLY A 45 23.91 34.43 2.59
CA GLY A 45 24.10 33.89 3.93
C GLY A 45 22.94 33.01 4.42
N GLU A 46 22.52 33.22 5.67
CA GLU A 46 21.47 32.43 6.33
C GLU A 46 20.11 32.53 5.63
N GLY A 47 19.80 33.69 5.04
CA GLY A 47 18.56 33.92 4.29
C GLY A 47 18.44 33.01 3.06
N ARG A 48 19.54 32.80 2.34
CA ARG A 48 19.61 31.89 1.19
C ARG A 48 19.37 30.45 1.64
N TYR A 49 20.06 30.02 2.68
CA TYR A 49 19.92 28.66 3.21
C TYR A 49 18.48 28.35 3.65
N ARG A 50 17.85 29.29 4.36
CA ARG A 50 16.46 29.15 4.81
C ARG A 50 15.49 29.08 3.62
N CYS A 51 15.71 29.92 2.60
CA CYS A 51 14.91 29.93 1.37
C CYS A 51 15.01 28.59 0.62
N ILE A 52 16.23 28.08 0.40
CA ILE A 52 16.45 26.82 -0.31
C ILE A 52 15.78 25.67 0.45
N LYS A 53 15.99 25.60 1.77
CA LYS A 53 15.37 24.57 2.62
C LYS A 53 13.84 24.60 2.56
N MET A 54 13.25 25.79 2.60
CA MET A 54 11.79 25.94 2.53
C MET A 54 11.25 25.58 1.13
N CYS A 55 11.97 25.95 0.08
CA CYS A 55 11.64 25.61 -1.31
C CYS A 55 11.66 24.09 -1.54
N ILE A 56 12.73 23.42 -1.11
CA ILE A 56 12.88 21.96 -1.22
C ILE A 56 11.78 21.26 -0.42
N ASN A 57 11.55 21.66 0.83
CA ASN A 57 10.51 21.06 1.67
C ASN A 57 9.11 21.21 1.07
N SER A 58 8.83 22.39 0.50
CA SER A 58 7.54 22.65 -0.15
C SER A 58 7.37 21.81 -1.42
N LYS A 59 8.42 21.66 -2.22
CA LYS A 59 8.39 20.80 -3.42
C LYS A 59 8.29 19.32 -3.07
N LYS A 60 8.98 18.84 -2.05
CA LYS A 60 8.85 17.45 -1.56
C LYS A 60 7.45 17.17 -1.00
N LYS A 61 6.85 18.12 -0.29
CA LYS A 61 5.50 17.98 0.28
C LYS A 61 4.40 18.01 -0.79
N ASN A 62 4.59 18.78 -1.85
CA ASN A 62 3.64 18.91 -2.97
C ASN A 62 4.00 18.01 -4.16
N ALA A 63 5.07 17.23 -4.07
CA ALA A 63 5.38 16.24 -5.07
C ALA A 63 4.22 15.24 -5.12
N PRO A 64 3.73 14.88 -6.32
CA PRO A 64 2.81 13.76 -6.44
C PRO A 64 3.49 12.55 -5.79
N PRO A 65 2.78 11.76 -4.96
CA PRO A 65 3.38 10.62 -4.28
C PRO A 65 4.11 9.77 -5.32
N SER A 66 5.42 9.63 -5.14
CA SER A 66 6.30 8.90 -6.05
C SER A 66 5.76 7.48 -6.20
N GLY A 67 5.28 7.19 -7.40
CA GLY A 67 4.51 5.99 -7.66
C GLY A 67 3.14 6.05 -7.02
N SER A 68 2.12 6.30 -7.83
CA SER A 68 0.95 5.46 -7.67
C SER A 68 1.45 4.01 -7.78
N ARG A 69 1.76 3.37 -6.66
CA ARG A 69 1.35 1.98 -6.50
C ARG A 69 -0.12 2.04 -6.91
N LYS A 70 -0.44 1.66 -8.14
CA LYS A 70 -1.75 1.07 -8.40
C LYS A 70 -1.90 0.12 -7.22
N SER A 71 -2.86 0.43 -6.35
CA SER A 71 -3.00 -0.40 -5.15
C SER A 71 -3.14 -1.83 -5.68
N SER A 72 -2.49 -2.83 -5.09
CA SER A 72 -2.56 -4.22 -5.63
C SER A 72 -4.00 -4.69 -5.91
N ARG A 73 -4.98 -4.03 -5.28
CA ARG A 73 -6.42 -4.20 -5.51
C ARG A 73 -6.90 -3.73 -6.88
N PHE A 74 -6.31 -2.68 -7.44
CA PHE A 74 -6.58 -2.18 -8.77
C PHE A 74 -6.04 -3.14 -9.82
N ASP A 75 -4.80 -3.61 -9.67
CA ASP A 75 -4.20 -4.57 -10.62
C ASP A 75 -5.03 -5.86 -10.68
N GLU A 76 -5.44 -6.40 -9.53
CA GLU A 76 -6.31 -7.59 -9.49
C GLU A 76 -7.68 -7.34 -10.16
N CYS A 77 -8.27 -6.15 -10.00
CA CYS A 77 -9.51 -5.81 -10.68
C CYS A 77 -9.31 -5.55 -12.18
N GLU A 78 -8.16 -5.04 -12.60
CA GLU A 78 -7.80 -4.85 -14.00
C GLU A 78 -7.64 -6.20 -14.70
N ASP A 79 -7.01 -7.19 -14.03
CA ASP A 79 -6.88 -8.56 -14.51
C ASP A 79 -8.25 -9.25 -14.66
N ILE A 80 -9.13 -9.13 -13.64
CA ILE A 80 -10.49 -9.70 -13.69
C ILE A 80 -11.31 -9.06 -14.82
N CYS A 81 -11.16 -7.75 -15.01
CA CYS A 81 -11.92 -6.99 -16.01
C CYS A 81 -11.25 -6.93 -17.38
N SER A 82 -10.15 -7.67 -17.59
CA SER A 82 -9.37 -7.66 -18.84
C SER A 82 -10.17 -8.15 -20.07
N SER A 83 -11.26 -8.89 -19.87
CA SER A 83 -12.16 -9.33 -20.93
C SER A 83 -13.04 -8.21 -21.51
N TYR A 84 -13.12 -7.07 -20.84
CA TYR A 84 -13.92 -5.91 -21.27
C TYR A 84 -13.01 -4.82 -21.83
N THR A 85 -13.51 -4.03 -22.78
CA THR A 85 -12.78 -2.89 -23.36
C THR A 85 -13.57 -1.59 -23.22
N GLY A 86 -12.85 -0.47 -23.18
CA GLY A 86 -13.44 0.87 -23.14
C GLY A 86 -14.28 1.12 -21.89
N LEU A 87 -15.50 1.62 -22.07
CA LEU A 87 -16.37 2.03 -20.96
C LEU A 87 -16.82 0.86 -20.07
N GLU A 88 -16.99 -0.32 -20.65
CA GLU A 88 -17.40 -1.51 -19.89
C GLU A 88 -16.27 -1.99 -18.96
N GLN A 89 -15.01 -1.84 -19.39
CA GLN A 89 -13.84 -2.13 -18.55
C GLN A 89 -13.80 -1.20 -17.33
N ILE A 90 -14.02 0.10 -17.53
CA ILE A 90 -14.02 1.09 -16.46
C ILE A 90 -15.15 0.80 -15.46
N LYS A 91 -16.33 0.45 -15.97
CA LYS A 91 -17.49 0.08 -15.15
C LYS A 91 -17.20 -1.19 -14.33
N CYS A 92 -16.61 -2.21 -14.94
CA CYS A 92 -16.21 -3.44 -14.28
C CYS A 92 -15.20 -3.19 -13.15
N ILE A 93 -14.15 -2.41 -13.41
CA ILE A 93 -13.10 -2.09 -12.41
C ILE A 93 -13.72 -1.35 -11.21
N ARG A 94 -14.62 -0.39 -11.45
CA ARG A 94 -15.31 0.32 -10.36
C ARG A 94 -16.14 -0.64 -9.50
N MET A 95 -16.94 -1.50 -10.12
CA MET A 95 -17.75 -2.49 -9.39
C MET A 95 -16.88 -3.46 -8.59
N CYS A 96 -15.79 -3.95 -9.16
CA CYS A 96 -14.83 -4.83 -8.48
C CYS A 96 -14.22 -4.18 -7.24
N LEU A 97 -13.78 -2.92 -7.34
CA LEU A 97 -13.21 -2.18 -6.22
C LEU A 97 -14.24 -1.93 -5.11
N ASP A 98 -15.47 -1.57 -5.46
CA ASP A 98 -16.55 -1.33 -4.50
C ASP A 98 -16.93 -2.62 -3.76
N GLU A 99 -17.04 -3.74 -4.45
CA GLU A 99 -17.33 -5.04 -3.83
C GLU A 99 -16.21 -5.45 -2.87
N LYS A 100 -14.95 -5.28 -3.27
CA LYS A 100 -13.79 -5.62 -2.45
C LYS A 100 -13.72 -4.76 -1.19
N ARG A 101 -14.07 -3.47 -1.27
CA ARG A 101 -14.19 -2.58 -0.11
C ARG A 101 -15.29 -3.03 0.85
N ASN A 102 -16.43 -3.47 0.31
CA ASN A 102 -17.54 -3.97 1.12
C ASN A 102 -17.18 -5.28 1.83
N ARG A 103 -16.54 -6.23 1.14
CA ARG A 103 -16.06 -7.49 1.75
C ARG A 103 -15.09 -7.25 2.91
N GLU A 104 -14.16 -6.32 2.77
CA GLU A 104 -13.24 -5.98 3.87
C GLU A 104 -13.95 -5.35 5.07
N THR A 105 -14.97 -4.53 4.82
CA THR A 105 -15.78 -3.93 5.88
C THR A 105 -16.57 -5.00 6.63
N ILE A 106 -17.15 -5.95 5.91
CA ILE A 106 -17.82 -7.12 6.50
C ILE A 106 -16.84 -7.97 7.30
N LYS A 107 -15.66 -8.30 6.75
CA LYS A 107 -14.62 -9.05 7.47
C LYS A 107 -14.18 -8.34 8.74
N LYS A 108 -13.94 -7.03 8.70
CA LYS A 108 -13.59 -6.25 9.90
C LYS A 108 -14.70 -6.28 10.96
N ASN A 109 -15.95 -6.22 10.54
CA ASN A 109 -17.10 -6.28 11.46
C ASN A 109 -17.35 -7.70 12.01
N ALA A 110 -17.06 -8.74 11.22
CA ALA A 110 -17.14 -10.14 11.66
C ALA A 110 -16.00 -10.49 12.63
N ILE A 111 -14.77 -10.08 12.33
CA ILE A 111 -13.62 -10.26 13.23
C ILE A 111 -13.87 -9.57 14.58
N LYS A 112 -14.52 -8.40 14.59
CA LYS A 112 -14.92 -7.74 15.84
C LYS A 112 -15.98 -8.51 16.65
N LYS A 113 -16.76 -9.40 16.02
CA LYS A 113 -17.75 -10.24 16.71
C LYS A 113 -17.17 -11.56 17.20
N ASP A 114 -16.15 -12.09 16.52
CA ASP A 114 -15.53 -13.39 16.87
C ASP A 114 -14.40 -13.29 17.90
N VAL A 115 -13.94 -12.09 18.28
CA VAL A 115 -13.10 -11.90 19.47
C VAL A 115 -14.00 -11.88 20.71
N ILE A 116 -14.59 -13.02 21.04
CA ILE A 116 -15.16 -13.24 22.36
C ILE A 116 -13.98 -13.39 23.31
N ASP A 117 -13.82 -12.44 24.24
CA ASP A 117 -12.76 -12.47 25.25
C ASP A 117 -12.78 -13.84 25.96
N PRO A 118 -11.67 -14.62 25.97
CA PRO A 118 -11.59 -15.89 26.66
C PRO A 118 -12.05 -15.81 28.13
N CYS A 119 -11.85 -14.66 28.77
CA CYS A 119 -12.34 -14.39 30.11
C CYS A 119 -13.86 -14.19 30.14
N GLU A 120 -14.46 -13.62 29.10
CA GLU A 120 -15.91 -13.48 28.98
C GLU A 120 -16.61 -14.84 28.80
N MET A 121 -15.97 -15.80 28.12
CA MET A 121 -16.48 -17.19 28.08
C MET A 121 -16.42 -17.87 29.45
N ARG A 122 -15.33 -17.70 30.20
CA ARG A 122 -15.14 -18.34 31.52
C ARG A 122 -15.99 -17.71 32.61
N CYS A 123 -16.15 -16.38 32.58
CA CYS A 123 -16.86 -15.62 33.60
C CYS A 123 -18.32 -15.33 33.24
N GLY A 124 -18.75 -15.61 32.00
CA GLY A 124 -20.10 -15.30 31.49
C GLY A 124 -21.24 -16.06 32.20
N VAL A 125 -20.92 -17.14 32.92
CA VAL A 125 -21.88 -17.88 33.76
C VAL A 125 -22.26 -17.11 35.03
N LEU A 126 -21.39 -16.17 35.46
CA LEU A 126 -21.64 -15.33 36.63
C LEU A 126 -22.38 -14.05 36.23
N THR A 127 -23.18 -13.51 37.15
CA THR A 127 -23.90 -12.24 36.96
C THR A 127 -23.54 -11.24 38.05
N GLY A 128 -23.73 -9.94 37.75
CA GLY A 128 -23.45 -8.85 38.67
C GLY A 128 -21.99 -8.75 39.11
N THR A 129 -21.77 -8.34 40.35
CA THR A 129 -20.42 -8.03 40.89
C THR A 129 -19.45 -9.21 40.94
N LEU A 130 -19.97 -10.45 40.87
CA LEU A 130 -19.15 -11.66 40.78
C LEU A 130 -18.56 -11.85 39.39
N LYS A 131 -19.30 -11.50 38.33
CA LYS A 131 -18.79 -11.50 36.95
C LYS A 131 -17.60 -10.55 36.81
N ASP A 132 -17.74 -9.33 37.34
CA ASP A 132 -16.71 -8.30 37.23
C ASP A 132 -15.42 -8.69 37.95
N LYS A 133 -15.53 -9.24 39.16
CA LYS A 133 -14.37 -9.76 39.91
C LYS A 133 -13.70 -10.93 39.20
N CYS A 134 -14.48 -11.82 38.58
CA CYS A 134 -13.95 -12.93 37.78
C CYS A 134 -13.19 -12.42 36.55
N LEU A 135 -13.76 -11.48 35.79
CA LEU A 135 -13.13 -10.89 34.62
C LEU A 135 -11.81 -10.19 34.97
N MET A 136 -11.80 -9.40 36.04
CA MET A 136 -10.59 -8.71 36.52
C MET A 136 -9.49 -9.69 36.91
N ARG A 137 -9.81 -10.78 37.63
CA ARG A 137 -8.82 -11.81 37.98
C ARG A 137 -8.33 -12.57 36.76
N CYS A 138 -9.22 -12.93 35.85
CA CYS A 138 -8.88 -13.67 34.64
C CYS A 138 -7.91 -12.89 33.75
N ARG A 139 -8.16 -11.58 33.55
CA ARG A 139 -7.27 -10.72 32.76
C ARG A 139 -5.93 -10.46 33.44
N ASN A 140 -5.91 -10.37 34.77
CA ASN A 140 -4.66 -10.17 35.53
C ASN A 140 -3.80 -11.44 35.58
N GLN A 141 -4.39 -12.64 35.57
CA GLN A 141 -3.65 -13.91 35.55
C GLN A 141 -2.97 -14.18 34.21
N GLY A 142 -3.54 -13.73 33.09
CA GLY A 142 -2.97 -13.93 31.75
C GLY A 142 -1.67 -13.15 31.47
N VAL A 143 -1.26 -12.23 32.35
CA VAL A 143 0.00 -11.47 32.21
C VAL A 143 1.20 -12.28 32.74
N ASP A 144 0.97 -13.23 33.65
CA ASP A 144 2.05 -14.00 34.30
C ASP A 144 2.28 -15.38 33.65
N GLU A 145 1.40 -15.81 32.74
CA GLU A 145 1.40 -17.16 32.14
C GLU A 145 1.98 -17.20 30.71
N TYR A 146 2.88 -16.27 30.36
CA TYR A 146 3.87 -16.47 29.28
C TYR A 146 5.24 -16.78 29.89
N LYS A 147 5.30 -17.82 30.73
CA LYS A 147 6.53 -18.55 30.99
C LYS A 147 6.42 -19.88 30.25
N ASP A 148 7.00 -19.86 29.05
CA ASP A 148 7.25 -20.99 28.16
C ASP A 148 7.68 -22.24 28.95
N PRO A 149 6.91 -23.33 28.89
CA PRO A 149 7.39 -24.64 29.20
C PRO A 149 7.35 -25.48 27.93
N GLN A 150 8.43 -25.51 27.14
CA GLN A 150 9.23 -26.73 26.96
C GLN A 150 10.21 -26.62 25.78
N GLY A 151 11.49 -26.55 26.11
CA GLY A 151 12.53 -27.22 25.33
C GLY A 151 12.35 -28.74 25.45
N TYR A 152 11.62 -29.35 24.52
CA TYR A 152 11.65 -30.80 24.31
C TYR A 152 12.86 -31.12 23.42
N LYS A 153 13.94 -31.62 24.02
CA LYS A 153 14.97 -32.37 23.28
C LYS A 153 14.33 -33.66 22.78
N GLN A 154 14.10 -33.75 21.47
CA GLN A 154 14.04 -35.02 20.75
C GLN A 154 15.42 -35.33 20.18
N SER A 155 15.99 -36.46 20.56
CA SER A 155 16.57 -37.44 19.63
C SER A 155 17.23 -38.54 20.45
N GLY A 156 16.57 -39.71 20.45
CA GLY A 156 17.28 -40.97 20.62
C GLY A 156 17.84 -41.39 19.27
N GLN A 157 19.13 -41.70 19.25
CA GLN A 157 19.72 -42.84 18.57
C GLN A 157 21.09 -43.11 19.18
#